data_AF-A0A963H8I5-F1
#
_entry.id   AF-A0A963H8I5-F1
#
_cell.length_a   1.000
_cell.length_b   1.000
_cell.length_c   1.000
_cell.angle_alpha   90.00
_cell.angle_beta   90.00
_cell.angle_gamma   90.00
#
_symmetry.space_group_name_H-M   'P 1'
#
loop_
_entity.id
_entity.type
_entity.pdbx_description
1 polymer ?
#
loop_
_entity_poly.entity_id
_entity_poly.type
_entity_poly.pdbx_seq_one_letter_code
_entity_poly.pdbx_strand_id
1 'polypeptide(L)'
;GELALRIALVGVMLLIGAFGLFEWALLRGASEDQARTIAVNVFAVGQSFYLLNCRSLRWSMLHLGLLSNPWIWAGISTMMLAQLAFTYLPLFNRLFQTAPIAALDWLPIIAVGLTIYLAMELEKAYRRRSNVLSRLTGAVR
;
A
#
# COMPACT_ATOMS: atom_id res chain seq x y z
N GLY A 1 8.49 18.70 7.30
CA GLY A 1 9.36 18.03 6.32
C GLY A 1 8.52 17.28 5.31
N GLU A 2 8.84 17.39 4.03
CA GLU A 2 8.06 16.79 2.93
C GLU A 2 7.88 15.27 3.06
N LEU A 3 8.93 14.58 3.52
CA LEU A 3 8.89 13.15 3.81
C LEU A 3 7.90 12.81 4.93
N ALA A 4 7.86 13.62 5.99
CA ALA A 4 6.95 13.39 7.12
C ALA A 4 5.48 13.51 6.70
N LEU A 5 5.14 14.45 5.81
CA LEU A 5 3.78 14.58 5.29
C LEU A 5 3.36 13.36 4.46
N ARG A 6 4.28 12.80 3.65
CA ARG A 6 4.02 11.57 2.90
C ARG A 6 3.81 10.36 3.81
N ILE A 7 4.65 10.22 4.83
CA ILE A 7 4.50 9.15 5.84
C ILE A 7 3.16 9.30 6.56
N ALA A 8 2.79 10.51 6.97
CA ALA A 8 1.52 10.78 7.62
C ALA A 8 0.33 10.47 6.70
N LEU A 9 0.39 10.90 5.42
CA LEU A 9 -0.65 10.63 4.43
C LEU A 9 -0.87 9.12 4.24
N VAL A 10 0.20 8.37 3.96
CA VAL A 10 0.13 6.92 3.77
C VAL A 10 -0.32 6.22 5.05
N GLY A 11 0.15 6.69 6.21
CA GLY A 11 -0.27 6.18 7.52
C GLY A 11 -1.77 6.34 7.76
N VAL A 12 -2.35 7.50 7.44
CA VAL A 12 -3.80 7.73 7.53
C VAL A 12 -4.56 6.85 6.53
N MET A 13 -4.07 6.71 5.31
CA MET A 13 -4.71 5.82 4.33
C MET A 13 -4.71 4.36 4.77
N LEU A 14 -3.61 3.89 5.36
CA LEU A 14 -3.51 2.55 5.93
C LEU A 14 -4.40 2.38 7.15
N LEU A 15 -4.48 3.38 8.02
CA LEU A 15 -5.40 3.36 9.16
C LEU A 15 -6.85 3.19 8.68
N ILE A 16 -7.28 4.03 7.73
CA ILE A 16 -8.63 3.98 7.17
C ILE A 16 -8.87 2.64 6.45
N GLY A 17 -7.91 2.17 5.66
CA GLY A 17 -8.04 0.93 4.91
C GLY A 17 -8.09 -0.31 5.81
N ALA A 18 -7.17 -0.41 6.79
CA ALA A 18 -7.08 -1.55 7.68
C ALA A 18 -8.26 -1.60 8.65
N PHE A 19 -8.57 -0.48 9.31
CA PHE A 19 -9.70 -0.40 10.24
C PHE A 19 -11.04 -0.49 9.51
N GLY A 20 -11.16 0.17 8.35
CA GLY A 20 -12.36 0.12 7.52
C GLY A 20 -12.68 -1.29 7.02
N LEU A 21 -11.67 -2.03 6.53
CA LEU A 21 -11.89 -3.42 6.10
C LEU A 21 -12.04 -4.41 7.26
N PHE A 22 -11.42 -4.13 8.41
CA PHE A 22 -11.63 -4.89 9.64
C PHE A 22 -13.10 -4.82 10.09
N GLU A 23 -13.63 -3.62 10.27
CA GLU A 23 -15.03 -3.40 10.65
C GLU A 23 -15.99 -3.93 9.58
N TRP A 24 -15.70 -3.69 8.30
CA TRP A 24 -16.50 -4.22 7.20
C TRP A 24 -16.52 -5.76 7.16
N ALA A 25 -15.44 -6.44 7.55
CA ALA A 25 -15.43 -7.89 7.66
C ALA A 25 -16.30 -8.39 8.82
N LEU A 26 -16.22 -7.73 9.99
CA LEU A 26 -17.07 -8.06 11.14
C LEU A 26 -18.56 -7.87 10.82
N LEU A 27 -18.92 -6.78 10.12
CA LEU A 27 -20.30 -6.53 9.68
C LEU A 27 -20.83 -7.58 8.70
N ARG A 28 -19.95 -8.26 7.94
CA ARG A 28 -20.31 -9.39 7.06
C ARG A 28 -20.40 -10.72 7.82
N GLY A 29 -20.18 -10.73 9.13
CA GLY A 29 -20.20 -11.94 9.97
C GLY A 29 -18.90 -12.74 9.96
N ALA A 30 -17.78 -12.16 9.49
CA ALA A 30 -16.47 -12.80 9.64
C ALA A 30 -16.06 -12.87 11.11
N SER A 31 -15.22 -13.86 11.46
CA SER A 31 -14.66 -13.92 12.81
C SER A 31 -13.65 -12.79 13.04
N GLU A 32 -13.39 -12.47 14.31
CA GLU A 32 -12.38 -11.48 14.67
C GLU A 32 -10.98 -11.86 14.13
N ASP A 33 -10.63 -13.14 14.20
CA ASP A 33 -9.37 -13.67 13.65
C ASP A 33 -9.26 -13.44 12.14
N GLN A 34 -10.37 -13.59 11.38
CA GLN A 34 -10.41 -13.29 9.95
C GLN A 34 -10.26 -11.79 9.70
N ALA A 35 -10.95 -10.96 10.48
CA ALA A 35 -10.86 -9.50 10.37
C ALA A 35 -9.42 -9.00 10.66
N ARG A 36 -8.76 -9.54 11.69
CA ARG A 36 -7.33 -9.26 11.99
C ARG A 36 -6.43 -9.66 10.82
N THR A 37 -6.69 -10.80 10.20
CA THR A 37 -5.95 -11.28 9.03
C THR A 37 -6.09 -10.34 7.84
N ILE A 38 -7.31 -9.84 7.58
CA ILE A 38 -7.57 -8.83 6.55
C ILE A 38 -6.78 -7.55 6.85
N ALA A 39 -6.84 -7.05 8.08
CA ALA A 39 -6.14 -5.82 8.48
C ALA A 39 -4.61 -5.93 8.28
N VAL A 40 -3.98 -7.05 8.69
CA VAL A 40 -2.54 -7.26 8.49
C VAL A 40 -2.19 -7.29 7.00
N ASN A 41 -2.99 -7.98 6.18
CA ASN A 41 -2.77 -8.03 4.75
C ASN A 41 -2.93 -6.66 4.06
N VAL A 42 -3.80 -5.77 4.57
CA VAL A 42 -3.88 -4.37 4.10
C VAL A 42 -2.56 -3.64 4.27
N PHE A 43 -1.89 -3.78 5.42
CA PHE A 43 -0.57 -3.18 5.61
C PHE A 43 0.45 -3.73 4.63
N ALA A 44 0.53 -5.06 4.47
CA ALA A 44 1.52 -5.67 3.59
C ALA A 44 1.32 -5.30 2.12
N VAL A 45 0.09 -5.35 1.64
CA VAL A 45 -0.26 -4.99 0.26
C VAL A 45 -0.11 -3.48 0.05
N GLY A 46 -0.63 -2.65 0.96
CA GLY A 46 -0.52 -1.21 0.90
C GLY A 46 0.93 -0.72 0.88
N GLN A 47 1.80 -1.30 1.71
CA GLN A 47 3.23 -0.98 1.72
C GLN A 47 3.94 -1.48 0.46
N SER A 48 3.54 -2.63 -0.10
CA SER A 48 4.08 -3.12 -1.38
C SER A 48 3.77 -2.15 -2.52
N PHE A 49 2.53 -1.64 -2.58
CA PHE A 49 2.14 -0.60 -3.53
C PHE A 49 2.85 0.75 -3.28
N TYR A 50 3.06 1.12 -2.02
CA TYR A 50 3.81 2.32 -1.68
C TYR A 50 5.28 2.22 -2.07
N LEU A 51 5.91 1.05 -1.92
CA LEU A 51 7.30 0.78 -2.32
C LEU A 51 7.53 1.08 -3.81
N LEU A 52 6.56 0.72 -4.66
CA LEU A 52 6.57 1.05 -6.09
C LEU A 52 6.67 2.56 -6.32
N ASN A 53 6.01 3.35 -5.48
CA ASN A 53 6.02 4.80 -5.53
C ASN A 53 7.35 5.39 -5.01
N CYS A 54 7.91 4.80 -3.94
CA CYS A 54 9.18 5.22 -3.32
C CYS A 54 10.40 5.00 -4.20
N ARG A 55 10.33 4.10 -5.18
CA ARG A 55 11.41 3.83 -6.13
C ARG A 55 11.99 5.10 -6.76
N SER A 56 11.15 6.09 -7.03
CA SER A 56 11.60 7.38 -7.53
C SER A 56 10.78 8.50 -6.93
N LEU A 57 11.45 9.29 -6.07
CA LEU A 57 10.88 10.51 -5.49
C LEU A 57 10.55 11.57 -6.54
N ARG A 58 11.16 11.49 -7.73
CA ARG A 58 11.06 12.50 -8.80
C ARG A 58 10.28 12.05 -10.03
N TRP A 59 10.23 10.75 -10.34
CA TRP A 59 9.67 10.23 -11.59
C TRP A 59 8.61 9.16 -11.33
N SER A 60 7.54 9.16 -12.14
CA SER A 60 6.50 8.12 -12.09
C SER A 60 7.08 6.77 -12.49
N MET A 61 6.55 5.68 -11.90
CA MET A 61 7.00 4.32 -12.19
C MET A 61 6.82 3.96 -13.68
N LEU A 62 5.81 4.53 -14.34
CA LEU A 62 5.54 4.34 -15.77
C LEU A 62 6.63 4.95 -16.68
N HIS A 63 7.35 5.96 -16.20
CA HIS A 63 8.45 6.59 -16.96
C HIS A 63 9.80 5.89 -16.79
N LEU A 64 10.02 5.18 -15.68
CA LEU A 64 11.29 4.46 -15.42
C LEU A 64 11.30 3.03 -16.00
N GLY A 65 10.15 2.52 -16.44
CA GLY A 65 9.96 1.11 -16.79
C GLY A 65 9.70 0.24 -15.55
N LEU A 66 8.68 -0.61 -15.62
CA LEU A 66 8.24 -1.45 -14.50
C LEU A 66 9.31 -2.46 -14.07
N LEU A 67 10.12 -2.99 -14.99
CA LEU A 67 11.08 -4.08 -14.75
C LEU A 67 12.54 -3.63 -14.58
N SER A 68 12.83 -2.34 -14.60
CA SER A 68 14.22 -1.85 -14.57
C SER A 68 14.95 -2.04 -13.23
N ASN A 69 14.25 -2.47 -12.16
CA ASN A 69 14.89 -2.95 -10.94
C ASN A 69 14.23 -4.27 -10.48
N PRO A 70 14.84 -5.44 -10.77
CA PRO A 70 14.27 -6.75 -10.42
C PRO A 70 14.19 -6.98 -8.90
N TRP A 71 15.01 -6.30 -8.10
CA TRP A 71 15.02 -6.45 -6.64
C TRP A 71 13.73 -5.97 -5.97
N ILE A 72 13.04 -5.00 -6.57
CA ILE A 72 11.74 -4.54 -6.07
C ILE A 72 10.71 -5.66 -6.21
N TRP A 73 10.70 -6.32 -7.37
CA TRP A 73 9.82 -7.45 -7.61
C TRP A 73 10.18 -8.63 -6.70
N ALA A 74 11.47 -8.92 -6.51
CA ALA A 74 11.91 -9.93 -5.54
C ALA A 74 11.41 -9.62 -4.11
N GLY A 75 11.50 -8.36 -3.68
CA GLY A 75 11.00 -7.92 -2.37
C GLY A 75 9.48 -8.06 -2.22
N ILE A 76 8.72 -7.60 -3.22
CA ILE A 76 7.26 -7.72 -3.23
C ILE A 76 6.83 -9.19 -3.27
N SER A 77 7.44 -10.01 -4.13
CA SER A 77 7.16 -11.44 -4.20
C SER A 77 7.48 -12.14 -2.88
N THR A 78 8.62 -11.85 -2.26
CA THR A 78 8.99 -12.41 -0.96
C THR A 78 7.99 -11.99 0.13
N MET A 79 7.57 -10.73 0.14
CA MET A 79 6.53 -10.23 1.05
C MET A 79 5.21 -10.97 0.84
N MET A 80 4.75 -11.11 -0.41
CA MET A 80 3.50 -11.82 -0.71
C MET A 80 3.54 -13.30 -0.33
N LEU A 81 4.67 -13.98 -0.55
CA LEU A 81 4.85 -15.35 -0.09
C LEU A 81 4.77 -15.44 1.44
N ALA A 82 5.41 -14.52 2.15
CA ALA A 82 5.33 -14.47 3.61
C ALA A 82 3.89 -14.20 4.09
N GLN A 83 3.14 -13.33 3.41
CA GLN A 83 1.74 -13.05 3.73
C GLN A 83 0.81 -14.23 3.46
N LEU A 84 1.00 -14.94 2.36
CA LEU A 84 0.27 -16.17 2.08
C LEU A 84 0.58 -17.23 3.12
N ALA A 85 1.85 -17.34 3.53
CA ALA A 85 2.24 -18.25 4.58
C ALA A 85 1.56 -17.88 5.91
N PHE A 86 1.65 -16.61 6.32
CA PHE A 86 1.00 -16.08 7.52
C PHE A 86 -0.52 -16.33 7.53
N THR A 87 -1.19 -16.16 6.39
CA THR A 87 -2.66 -16.27 6.26
C THR A 87 -3.16 -17.71 6.27
N TYR A 88 -2.42 -18.64 5.63
CA TYR A 88 -2.93 -19.99 5.39
C TYR A 88 -2.25 -21.09 6.21
N LEU A 89 -1.05 -20.86 6.79
CA LEU A 89 -0.42 -21.88 7.63
C LEU A 89 -1.08 -21.95 9.01
N PRO A 90 -1.50 -23.15 9.47
CA PRO A 90 -2.12 -23.33 10.79
C PRO A 90 -1.24 -22.89 11.96
N LEU A 91 0.09 -22.96 11.80
CA LEU A 91 1.04 -22.51 12.82
C LEU A 91 0.87 -21.01 13.12
N PHE A 92 0.82 -20.18 12.08
CA PHE A 92 0.68 -18.73 12.24
C PHE A 92 -0.72 -18.35 12.72
N ASN A 93 -1.76 -19.03 12.21
CA ASN A 93 -3.13 -18.86 12.67
C ASN A 93 -3.29 -19.07 14.17
N ARG A 94 -2.62 -20.07 14.74
CA ARG A 94 -2.64 -20.31 16.19
C ARG A 94 -1.81 -19.30 16.98
N LEU A 95 -0.64 -18.91 16.47
CA LEU A 95 0.28 -18.01 17.18
C LEU A 95 -0.20 -16.56 17.19
N PHE A 96 -0.83 -16.11 16.10
CA PHE A 96 -1.21 -14.72 15.89
C PHE A 96 -2.73 -14.49 16.00
N GLN A 97 -3.50 -15.52 16.35
CA GLN A 97 -4.96 -15.48 16.39
C GLN A 97 -5.51 -14.94 15.06
N THR A 98 -5.05 -15.56 13.98
CA THR A 98 -5.46 -15.29 12.60
C THR A 98 -6.19 -16.47 12.01
N ALA A 99 -6.92 -16.24 10.93
CA ALA A 99 -7.72 -17.26 10.28
C ALA A 99 -7.63 -17.10 8.75
N PRO A 100 -7.73 -18.21 8.00
CA PRO A 100 -7.70 -18.13 6.55
C PRO A 100 -8.87 -17.30 6.04
N ILE A 101 -8.57 -16.43 5.08
CA ILE A 101 -9.55 -15.56 4.42
C ILE A 101 -9.89 -16.09 3.03
N ALA A 102 -11.09 -15.78 2.55
CA ALA A 102 -11.53 -16.21 1.23
C ALA A 102 -10.73 -15.47 0.14
N ALA A 103 -10.60 -16.09 -1.03
CA ALA A 103 -9.95 -15.45 -2.18
C ALA A 103 -10.58 -14.10 -2.55
N LEU A 104 -11.89 -13.95 -2.34
CA LEU A 104 -12.62 -12.70 -2.60
C LEU A 104 -12.26 -11.57 -1.64
N ASP A 105 -11.82 -11.88 -0.42
CA ASP A 105 -11.41 -10.85 0.56
C ASP A 105 -10.09 -10.18 0.17
N TRP A 106 -9.31 -10.77 -0.75
CA TRP A 106 -8.12 -10.12 -1.32
C TRP A 106 -8.44 -8.95 -2.25
N LEU A 107 -9.61 -8.95 -2.90
CA LEU A 107 -10.01 -7.85 -3.80
C LEU A 107 -10.05 -6.48 -3.10
N PRO A 108 -10.76 -6.30 -1.97
CA PRO A 108 -10.76 -5.02 -1.27
C PRO A 108 -9.37 -4.67 -0.69
N ILE A 109 -8.58 -5.66 -0.26
CA ILE A 109 -7.21 -5.45 0.22
C ILE A 109 -6.33 -4.86 -0.89
N ILE A 110 -6.38 -5.45 -2.08
CA ILE A 110 -5.65 -4.97 -3.27
C ILE A 110 -6.18 -3.59 -3.68
N ALA A 111 -7.48 -3.35 -3.61
CA ALA A 111 -8.07 -2.06 -3.93
C ALA A 111 -7.56 -0.94 -3.02
N VAL A 112 -7.40 -1.20 -1.71
CA VAL A 112 -6.77 -0.24 -0.77
C VAL A 112 -5.33 0.06 -1.19
N GLY A 113 -4.54 -0.97 -1.50
CA GLY A 113 -3.16 -0.79 -1.94
C GLY A 113 -3.04 0.01 -3.24
N LEU A 114 -3.90 -0.28 -4.22
CA LEU A 114 -3.97 0.48 -5.46
C LEU A 114 -4.36 1.95 -5.20
N THR A 115 -5.28 2.19 -4.28
CA THR A 115 -5.71 3.54 -3.89
C THR A 115 -4.53 4.33 -3.29
N ILE A 116 -3.72 3.71 -2.43
CA ILE A 116 -2.48 4.31 -1.89
C ILE A 116 -1.51 4.66 -3.02
N TYR A 117 -1.28 3.74 -3.95
CA TYR A 117 -0.40 3.99 -5.10
C TYR A 117 -0.87 5.20 -5.92
N LEU A 118 -2.17 5.24 -6.27
CA LEU A 118 -2.75 6.31 -7.07
C LEU A 118 -2.70 7.67 -6.36
N ALA A 119 -3.04 7.72 -5.06
CA ALA A 119 -2.95 8.96 -4.28
C ALA A 119 -1.52 9.52 -4.26
N MET A 120 -0.53 8.63 -4.11
CA MET A 120 0.87 9.04 -4.10
C MET A 120 1.40 9.44 -5.49
N GLU A 121 0.91 8.83 -6.57
CA GLU A 121 1.21 9.28 -7.94
C GLU A 121 0.60 10.67 -8.22
N LEU A 122 -0.63 10.93 -7.79
CA LEU A 122 -1.28 12.23 -7.90
C LEU A 122 -0.53 13.31 -7.12
N GLU A 123 -0.08 12.99 -5.90
CA GLU A 123 0.75 13.87 -5.09
C GLU A 123 2.06 14.25 -5.82
N LYS A 124 2.74 13.27 -6.42
CA LYS A 124 3.96 13.50 -7.21
C LYS A 124 3.68 14.37 -8.44
N ALA A 125 2.57 14.14 -9.13
CA ALA A 125 2.17 14.91 -10.32
C ALA A 125 1.88 16.38 -9.96
N TYR A 126 1.15 16.62 -8.87
CA TYR A 126 0.84 17.97 -8.39
C TYR A 126 2.11 18.76 -8.04
N ARG A 127 3.04 18.13 -7.30
CA ARG A 127 4.33 18.77 -6.94
C ARG A 127 5.20 19.08 -8.14
N ARG A 128 5.26 18.18 -9.12
CA ARG A 128 6.00 18.41 -10.37
C ARG A 128 5.50 19.68 -11.07
N ARG A 129 4.18 19.86 -11.14
CA ARG A 129 3.57 21.04 -11.76
C ARG A 129 3.86 22.34 -10.98
N SER A 130 3.79 22.30 -9.66
CA SER A 130 4.10 23.45 -8.80
C SER A 130 5.57 23.91 -8.92
N ASN A 131 6.52 22.96 -8.96
CA ASN A 131 7.96 23.27 -9.12
C ASN A 131 8.33 23.83 -10.50
N VAL A 132 7.59 23.48 -11.56
CA VAL A 132 7.80 24.05 -12.89
C VAL A 132 7.29 25.49 -12.96
N LEU A 133 6.11 25.75 -12.39
CA LEU A 133 5.50 27.09 -12.35
C LEU A 133 6.35 28.10 -11.57
N SER A 134 6.91 27.70 -10.42
CA SER A 134 7.78 28.58 -9.62
C SER A 134 9.10 28.93 -10.31
N ARG A 135 9.64 28.03 -11.14
CA ARG A 135 10.84 28.30 -11.95
C ARG A 135 10.56 29.27 -13.10
N LEU A 136 9.38 29.19 -13.73
CA LEU A 136 9.00 30.09 -14.81
C LEU A 136 8.71 31.51 -14.31
N THR A 137 8.05 31.66 -13.15
CA THR A 137 7.82 32.99 -12.55
C THR A 137 9.08 33.58 -11.91
N GLY A 138 10.01 32.75 -11.45
CA GLY A 138 11.32 33.18 -10.94
C GLY A 138 12.32 33.59 -12.03
N ALA A 139 12.19 33.08 -13.26
CA ALA A 139 13.08 33.41 -14.39
C ALA A 139 12.66 34.67 -15.18
N VAL A 140 11.48 35.23 -14.89
CA VAL A 140 10.92 36.44 -15.53
C VAL A 140 11.15 37.70 -14.66
N ARG A 141 11.72 37.54 -13.45
CA ARG A 141 12.21 38.62 -12.61
C ARG A 141 13.74 38.66 -12.65
#